data_AF-A0A2V7MSW1-F1
#
_entry.id   AF-A0A2V7MSW1-F1
#
_cell.length_a   1.000
_cell.length_b   1.000
_cell.length_c   1.000
_cell.angle_alpha   90.00
_cell.angle_beta   90.00
_cell.angle_gamma   90.00
#
_symmetry.space_group_name_H-M   'P 1'
#
loop_
_entity.id
_entity.type
_entity.pdbx_description
1 polymer ?
#
loop_
_entity_poly.entity_id
_entity_poly.type
_entity_poly.pdbx_seq_one_letter_code
_entity_poly.pdbx_strand_id
1 'polypeptide(L)'
;MGGNFQPHQGVEFNNPDGTPVQAIGDGVVVHAGPAEQGALTVAIKHDRKLTADGKPLFVFSVYYHNTTLLAKVGQRVKAGDVIALVGNTGRATNDHLHLEVHAAPFDSTRLIVDPDVRYPPYNTNPELWIAPLPGTGTIAGQVWDSAGQPAYQARIYGLVKLEPRETPFSFIETYGRRNHSDPVYHEHFGISDVAPGVYVLGVAIGGKRVYRQVTVEAGKLTWVEFRP
;
A
#
# COMPACT_ATOMS: atom_id res chain seq x y z
N MET A 1 8.40 18.65 -7.49
CA MET A 1 9.77 18.10 -7.31
C MET A 1 9.97 16.95 -8.29
N GLY A 2 11.07 16.98 -9.05
CA GLY A 2 11.51 15.86 -9.89
C GLY A 2 12.68 15.18 -9.20
N GLY A 3 12.62 13.86 -9.08
CA GLY A 3 13.65 13.04 -8.45
C GLY A 3 13.29 11.59 -8.67
N ASN A 4 14.31 10.76 -8.90
CA ASN A 4 14.20 9.29 -8.90
C ASN A 4 13.88 8.81 -7.48
N PHE A 5 12.67 9.08 -6.99
CA PHE A 5 12.18 8.44 -5.77
C PHE A 5 12.15 6.94 -6.05
N GLN A 6 12.87 6.17 -5.23
CA GLN A 6 12.87 4.72 -5.35
C GLN A 6 11.45 4.21 -5.14
N PRO A 7 11.02 3.15 -5.85
CA PRO A 7 9.69 2.59 -5.67
C PRO A 7 9.45 2.26 -4.20
N HIS A 8 8.42 2.87 -3.64
CA HIS A 8 7.99 2.59 -2.29
C HIS A 8 7.22 1.25 -2.28
N GLN A 9 7.58 0.34 -1.37
CA GLN A 9 7.05 -1.03 -1.36
C GLN A 9 5.86 -1.21 -0.43
N GLY A 10 5.63 -0.19 0.40
CA GLY A 10 4.53 -0.09 1.33
C GLY A 10 3.89 1.29 1.30
N VAL A 11 3.17 1.60 2.36
CA VAL A 11 2.66 2.95 2.66
C VAL A 11 3.37 3.49 3.89
N GLU A 12 3.59 4.80 3.94
CA GLU A 12 4.24 5.47 5.07
C GLU A 12 3.25 6.25 5.92
N PHE A 13 3.32 6.06 7.24
CA PHE A 13 2.58 6.85 8.21
C PHE A 13 3.56 7.62 9.10
N ASN A 14 3.68 8.93 8.84
CA ASN A 14 4.52 9.82 9.66
C ASN A 14 3.87 10.03 11.03
N ASN A 15 4.52 9.52 12.08
CA ASN A 15 4.04 9.61 13.44
C ASN A 15 5.25 9.74 14.39
N PRO A 16 5.11 10.45 15.54
CA PRO A 16 6.20 10.56 16.50
C PRO A 16 6.65 9.19 17.03
N ASP A 17 7.94 9.07 17.38
CA ASP A 17 8.49 7.93 18.14
C ASP A 17 7.60 7.59 19.35
N GLY A 18 7.40 6.30 19.59
CA GLY A 18 6.54 5.78 20.66
C GLY A 18 5.05 5.68 20.31
N THR A 19 4.61 6.16 19.14
CA THR A 19 3.21 6.00 18.71
C THR A 19 2.85 4.52 18.58
N PRO A 20 1.71 4.03 19.12
CA PRO A 20 1.31 2.63 18.99
C PRO A 20 1.11 2.19 17.54
N VAL A 21 1.76 1.07 17.16
CA VAL A 21 1.53 0.38 15.89
C VAL A 21 0.57 -0.78 16.14
N GLN A 22 -0.52 -0.81 15.38
CA GLN A 22 -1.59 -1.81 15.51
C GLN A 22 -1.56 -2.83 14.37
N ALA A 23 -1.91 -4.08 14.69
CA ALA A 23 -2.13 -5.09 13.66
C ALA A 23 -3.33 -4.71 12.78
N ILE A 24 -3.16 -4.73 11.45
CA ILE A 24 -4.23 -4.40 10.49
C ILE A 24 -5.29 -5.50 10.37
N GLY A 25 -5.04 -6.69 10.91
CA GLY A 25 -5.91 -7.84 10.78
C GLY A 25 -5.51 -9.00 11.68
N ASP A 26 -6.44 -9.92 11.88
CA ASP A 26 -6.24 -11.13 12.68
C ASP A 26 -5.16 -12.03 12.06
N GLY A 27 -4.34 -12.66 12.90
CA GLY A 27 -3.29 -13.54 12.44
C GLY A 27 -2.33 -13.99 13.52
N VAL A 28 -1.21 -14.56 13.09
CA VAL A 28 -0.11 -15.00 13.95
C VAL A 28 1.15 -14.25 13.57
N VAL A 29 1.86 -13.74 14.57
CA VAL A 29 3.16 -13.11 14.39
C VAL A 29 4.17 -14.17 13.95
N VAL A 30 4.73 -13.99 12.76
CA VAL A 30 5.70 -14.91 12.15
C VAL A 30 7.13 -14.36 12.15
N HIS A 31 7.30 -13.05 12.39
CA HIS A 31 8.59 -12.40 12.62
C HIS A 31 8.45 -11.31 13.67
N ALA A 32 9.45 -11.19 14.56
CA ALA A 32 9.58 -10.09 15.50
C ALA A 32 11.06 -9.92 15.86
N GLY A 33 11.73 -9.00 15.18
CA GLY A 33 13.17 -8.76 15.36
C GLY A 33 13.76 -7.88 14.26
N PRO A 34 15.10 -7.72 14.22
CA PRO A 34 15.78 -7.01 13.16
C PRO A 34 15.50 -7.63 11.78
N ALA A 35 15.35 -6.77 10.76
CA ALA A 35 15.23 -7.14 9.35
C ALA A 35 16.23 -6.31 8.51
N GLU A 36 15.83 -5.84 7.32
CA GLU A 36 16.70 -5.05 6.42
C GLU A 36 17.41 -3.92 7.19
N GLN A 37 18.74 -3.91 7.10
CA GLN A 37 19.61 -2.87 7.69
C GLN A 37 19.38 -2.62 9.20
N GLY A 38 18.87 -3.61 9.93
CA GLY A 38 18.64 -3.53 11.38
C GLY A 38 17.30 -2.88 11.78
N ALA A 39 16.37 -2.68 10.84
CA ALA A 39 15.03 -2.21 11.16
C ALA A 39 14.31 -3.20 12.08
N LEU A 40 13.80 -2.74 13.23
CA LEU A 40 13.00 -3.58 14.10
C LEU A 40 11.62 -3.76 13.46
N THR A 41 11.29 -5.03 13.20
CA THR A 41 10.19 -5.38 12.30
C THR A 41 9.30 -6.42 12.93
N VAL A 42 7.99 -6.26 12.78
CA VAL A 42 7.00 -7.32 13.02
C VAL A 42 6.46 -7.78 11.68
N ALA A 43 6.26 -9.09 11.49
CA ALA A 43 5.44 -9.60 10.40
C ALA A 43 4.34 -10.51 10.93
N ILE A 44 3.14 -10.36 10.39
CA ILE A 44 1.95 -11.13 10.76
C ILE A 44 1.50 -11.91 9.53
N LYS A 45 1.33 -13.23 9.69
CA LYS A 45 0.59 -14.06 8.74
C LYS A 45 -0.89 -14.00 9.11
N HIS A 46 -1.72 -13.53 8.19
CA HIS A 46 -3.14 -13.41 8.42
C HIS A 46 -3.87 -14.74 8.24
N ASP A 47 -4.97 -14.90 8.99
CA ASP A 47 -5.84 -16.08 8.83
C ASP A 47 -6.55 -16.08 7.48
N ARG A 48 -6.80 -14.88 6.94
CA ARG A 48 -7.39 -14.71 5.62
C ARG A 48 -6.41 -15.18 4.55
N LYS A 49 -6.93 -15.99 3.63
CA LYS A 49 -6.27 -16.33 2.36
C LYS A 49 -6.97 -15.59 1.23
N LEU A 50 -6.21 -15.23 0.21
CA LEU A 50 -6.76 -14.81 -1.08
C LEU A 50 -6.85 -16.01 -2.02
N THR A 51 -7.66 -15.90 -3.05
CA THR A 51 -7.58 -16.77 -4.23
C THR A 51 -7.49 -15.88 -5.45
N ALA A 52 -6.44 -16.09 -6.25
CA ALA A 52 -6.19 -15.40 -7.50
C ALA A 52 -5.76 -16.43 -8.55
N ASP A 53 -6.26 -16.29 -9.78
CA ASP A 53 -6.01 -17.26 -10.86
C ASP A 53 -6.26 -18.72 -10.46
N GLY A 54 -7.29 -18.95 -9.63
CA GLY A 54 -7.65 -20.28 -9.12
C GLY A 54 -6.67 -20.87 -8.09
N LYS A 55 -5.70 -20.10 -7.60
CA LYS A 55 -4.70 -20.54 -6.62
C LYS A 55 -4.83 -19.78 -5.30
N PRO A 56 -4.71 -20.47 -4.14
CA PRO A 56 -4.71 -19.80 -2.86
C PRO A 56 -3.39 -19.05 -2.64
N LEU A 57 -3.48 -17.85 -2.06
CA LEU A 57 -2.34 -17.06 -1.62
C LEU A 57 -2.41 -16.83 -0.11
N PHE A 58 -1.26 -16.85 0.54
CA PHE A 58 -1.06 -16.47 1.93
C PHE A 58 -0.86 -14.97 2.02
N VAL A 59 -1.53 -14.33 2.99
CA VAL A 59 -1.46 -12.88 3.19
C VAL A 59 -0.60 -12.56 4.39
N PHE A 60 0.30 -11.61 4.25
CA PHE A 60 1.14 -11.11 5.32
C PHE A 60 1.10 -9.58 5.39
N SER A 61 1.25 -9.04 6.60
CA SER A 61 1.58 -7.62 6.82
C SER A 61 2.94 -7.52 7.49
N VAL A 62 3.72 -6.49 7.12
CA VAL A 62 5.06 -6.25 7.68
C VAL A 62 5.17 -4.79 8.12
N TYR A 63 5.65 -4.58 9.34
CA TYR A 63 5.66 -3.29 10.03
C TYR A 63 7.11 -2.97 10.39
N TYR A 64 7.73 -2.01 9.70
CA TYR A 64 9.16 -1.68 9.87
C TYR A 64 9.38 -0.44 10.74
N HIS A 65 10.67 -0.14 10.95
CA HIS A 65 11.19 1.07 11.59
C HIS A 65 10.80 1.29 13.06
N ASN A 66 10.26 0.27 13.73
CA ASN A 66 9.79 0.39 15.11
C ASN A 66 10.92 0.72 16.09
N THR A 67 10.61 1.42 17.17
CA THR A 67 11.55 1.63 18.30
C THR A 67 11.51 0.44 19.28
N THR A 68 10.34 -0.19 19.41
CA THR A 68 10.10 -1.28 20.37
C THR A 68 9.13 -2.28 19.77
N LEU A 69 9.46 -3.57 19.91
CA LEU A 69 8.59 -4.68 19.53
C LEU A 69 7.89 -5.22 20.79
N LEU A 70 6.56 -5.19 20.79
CA LEU A 70 5.75 -5.65 21.91
C LEU A 70 5.25 -7.09 21.69
N ALA A 71 5.00 -7.43 20.42
CA ALA A 71 4.59 -8.76 20.03
C ALA A 71 5.78 -9.72 19.87
N LYS A 72 5.53 -11.02 20.03
CA LYS A 72 6.54 -12.08 19.90
C LYS A 72 6.14 -13.10 18.84
N VAL A 73 7.13 -13.74 18.21
CA VAL A 73 6.88 -14.83 17.25
C VAL A 73 6.00 -15.92 17.90
N GLY A 74 4.98 -16.37 17.16
CA GLY A 74 3.98 -17.33 17.61
C GLY A 74 2.78 -16.71 18.32
N GLN A 75 2.82 -15.43 18.66
CA GLN A 75 1.69 -14.74 19.28
C GLN A 75 0.53 -14.60 18.29
N ARG A 76 -0.68 -14.98 18.73
CA ARG A 76 -1.93 -14.67 18.05
C ARG A 76 -2.30 -13.22 18.33
N VAL A 77 -2.69 -12.48 17.29
CA VAL A 77 -3.13 -11.09 17.37
C VAL A 77 -4.45 -10.91 16.65
N LYS A 78 -5.21 -9.91 17.08
CA LYS A 78 -6.43 -9.43 16.44
C LYS A 78 -6.19 -8.07 15.79
N ALA A 79 -7.04 -7.72 14.83
CA ALA A 79 -7.10 -6.37 14.29
C ALA A 79 -7.20 -5.33 15.43
N GLY A 80 -6.33 -4.33 15.43
CA GLY A 80 -6.26 -3.28 16.45
C GLY A 80 -5.36 -3.59 17.66
N ASP A 81 -4.88 -4.83 17.83
CA ASP A 81 -3.91 -5.14 18.89
C ASP A 81 -2.62 -4.36 18.67
N VAL A 82 -2.07 -3.75 19.73
CA VAL A 82 -0.80 -3.03 19.67
C VAL A 82 0.36 -4.04 19.65
N ILE A 83 1.17 -4.01 18.58
CA ILE A 83 2.23 -4.99 18.32
C ILE A 83 3.63 -4.40 18.43
N ALA A 84 3.77 -3.10 18.27
CA ALA A 84 5.04 -2.38 18.31
C ALA A 84 4.79 -0.89 18.59
N LEU A 85 5.86 -0.12 18.71
CA LEU A 85 5.84 1.33 18.78
C LEU A 85 6.65 1.91 17.62
N VAL A 86 6.11 2.94 16.95
CA VAL A 86 6.77 3.70 15.89
C VAL A 86 8.14 4.15 16.37
N GLY A 87 9.11 4.17 15.45
CA GLY A 87 10.44 4.69 15.70
C GLY A 87 11.11 5.07 14.38
N ASN A 88 12.43 4.94 14.37
CA ASN A 88 13.29 5.26 13.22
C ASN A 88 14.48 4.28 13.12
N THR A 89 14.22 2.99 13.36
CA THR A 89 15.28 1.97 13.29
C THR A 89 15.56 1.51 11.86
N GLY A 90 16.79 1.08 11.58
CA GLY A 90 17.23 0.69 10.25
C GLY A 90 17.39 1.90 9.31
N ARG A 91 16.88 1.80 8.08
CA ARG A 91 17.01 2.86 7.06
C ARG A 91 15.78 3.76 6.96
N ALA A 92 15.50 4.51 8.01
CA ALA A 92 14.45 5.52 8.04
C ALA A 92 15.06 6.94 8.10
N THR A 93 14.34 7.93 7.55
CA THR A 93 14.81 9.33 7.48
C THR A 93 14.25 10.20 8.60
N ASN A 94 13.14 9.79 9.20
CA ASN A 94 12.42 10.41 10.31
C ASN A 94 11.59 9.31 11.00
N ASP A 95 10.86 9.65 12.06
CA ASP A 95 9.97 8.70 12.72
C ASP A 95 8.72 8.44 11.86
N HIS A 96 8.50 7.18 11.51
CA HIS A 96 7.32 6.74 10.75
C HIS A 96 7.13 5.22 10.85
N LEU A 97 5.93 4.76 10.47
CA LEU A 97 5.65 3.37 10.17
C LEU A 97 5.68 3.16 8.65
N HIS A 98 6.54 2.25 8.22
CA HIS A 98 6.48 1.65 6.89
C HIS A 98 5.71 0.34 6.97
N LEU A 99 4.54 0.29 6.32
CA LEU A 99 3.66 -0.88 6.27
C LEU A 99 3.67 -1.50 4.88
N GLU A 100 4.03 -2.77 4.80
CA GLU A 100 3.89 -3.58 3.58
C GLU A 100 2.78 -4.61 3.75
N VAL A 101 2.14 -4.97 2.63
CA VAL A 101 1.27 -6.14 2.53
C VAL A 101 1.80 -7.05 1.44
N HIS A 102 1.79 -8.35 1.69
CA HIS A 102 2.29 -9.36 0.78
C HIS A 102 1.25 -10.44 0.52
N ALA A 103 1.12 -10.86 -0.72
CA ALA A 103 0.26 -11.98 -1.14
C ALA A 103 1.13 -13.04 -1.84
N ALA A 104 1.53 -14.07 -1.10
CA ALA A 104 2.50 -15.06 -1.56
C ALA A 104 1.88 -16.43 -1.86
N PRO A 105 2.37 -17.17 -2.87
CA PRO A 105 1.89 -18.52 -3.17
C PRO A 105 2.36 -19.58 -2.15
N PHE A 106 3.28 -19.21 -1.25
CA PHE A 106 3.87 -20.11 -0.26
C PHE A 106 3.79 -19.51 1.16
N ASP A 107 3.58 -20.38 2.14
CA ASP A 107 3.67 -20.04 3.56
C ASP A 107 5.15 -20.03 3.98
N SER A 108 5.83 -18.93 3.71
CA SER A 108 7.27 -18.80 4.00
C SER A 108 7.60 -17.41 4.48
N THR A 109 7.84 -17.27 5.79
CA THR A 109 8.31 -16.00 6.39
C THR A 109 9.57 -15.47 5.72
N ARG A 110 10.49 -16.35 5.30
CA ARG A 110 11.73 -15.94 4.64
C ARG A 110 11.49 -15.27 3.28
N LEU A 111 10.40 -15.56 2.59
CA LEU A 111 10.07 -14.88 1.33
C LEU A 111 9.43 -13.50 1.55
N ILE A 112 9.02 -13.21 2.79
CA ILE A 112 8.31 -11.99 3.17
C ILE A 112 9.27 -11.03 3.88
N VAL A 113 10.01 -11.53 4.86
CA VAL A 113 11.02 -10.79 5.62
C VAL A 113 12.37 -11.42 5.34
N ASP A 114 13.10 -10.85 4.37
CA ASP A 114 14.48 -11.21 4.06
C ASP A 114 15.36 -9.97 4.15
N PRO A 115 16.34 -9.91 5.08
CA PRO A 115 17.20 -8.74 5.25
C PRO A 115 18.10 -8.45 4.05
N ASP A 116 18.28 -9.41 3.14
CA ASP A 116 19.14 -9.28 1.95
C ASP A 116 18.34 -8.91 0.69
N VAL A 117 17.01 -8.97 0.74
CA VAL A 117 16.13 -8.69 -0.40
C VAL A 117 15.57 -7.28 -0.29
N ARG A 118 16.14 -6.37 -1.09
CA ARG A 118 15.65 -4.99 -1.18
C ARG A 118 14.26 -4.87 -1.81
N TYR A 119 13.84 -5.75 -2.71
CA TYR A 119 12.54 -5.70 -3.40
C TYR A 119 11.84 -7.06 -3.28
N PRO A 120 10.97 -7.25 -2.29
CA PRO A 120 10.25 -8.49 -2.10
C PRO A 120 9.36 -8.81 -3.31
N PRO A 121 9.31 -10.07 -3.75
CA PRO A 121 8.60 -10.45 -4.97
C PRO A 121 7.07 -10.52 -4.82
N TYR A 122 6.55 -10.40 -3.61
CA TYR A 122 5.13 -10.63 -3.30
C TYR A 122 4.44 -9.44 -2.65
N ASN A 123 5.10 -8.27 -2.57
CA ASN A 123 4.46 -7.08 -2.04
C ASN A 123 3.33 -6.62 -2.98
N THR A 124 2.26 -6.09 -2.40
CA THR A 124 1.12 -5.51 -3.12
C THR A 124 0.79 -4.16 -2.50
N ASN A 125 0.05 -3.30 -3.21
CA ASN A 125 -0.30 -1.97 -2.71
C ASN A 125 -1.15 -2.06 -1.44
N PRO A 126 -0.64 -1.65 -0.26
CA PRO A 126 -1.38 -1.73 1.00
C PRO A 126 -2.66 -0.89 1.06
N GLU A 127 -2.81 0.13 0.20
CA GLU A 127 -3.97 1.05 0.19
C GLU A 127 -5.31 0.33 0.00
N LEU A 128 -5.33 -0.85 -0.61
CA LEU A 128 -6.54 -1.68 -0.79
C LEU A 128 -6.76 -2.70 0.33
N TRP A 129 -5.83 -2.77 1.28
CA TRP A 129 -5.80 -3.77 2.35
C TRP A 129 -6.07 -3.20 3.74
N ILE A 130 -5.99 -1.88 3.87
CA ILE A 130 -6.39 -1.12 5.05
C ILE A 130 -7.75 -0.48 4.81
N ALA A 131 -8.55 -0.36 5.88
CA ALA A 131 -9.78 0.40 5.80
C ALA A 131 -9.42 1.89 5.60
N PRO A 132 -10.08 2.60 4.67
CA PRO A 132 -9.90 4.03 4.55
C PRO A 132 -10.44 4.73 5.81
N LEU A 133 -9.98 5.96 6.07
CA LEU A 133 -10.43 6.78 7.19
C LEU A 133 -11.98 6.88 7.23
N PRO A 134 -12.59 6.95 8.43
CA PRO A 134 -14.02 7.11 8.54
C PRO A 134 -14.54 8.30 7.72
N GLY A 135 -15.53 8.06 6.87
CA GLY A 135 -16.13 9.08 6.01
C GLY A 135 -15.41 9.32 4.68
N THR A 136 -14.32 8.60 4.37
CA THR A 136 -13.64 8.65 3.07
C THR A 136 -13.89 7.37 2.26
N GLY A 137 -13.57 7.42 0.96
CA GLY A 137 -13.61 6.29 0.04
C GLY A 137 -12.26 6.07 -0.64
N THR A 138 -12.22 5.07 -1.52
CA THR A 138 -10.99 4.64 -2.21
C THR A 138 -11.21 4.71 -3.72
N ILE A 139 -10.20 5.14 -4.48
CA ILE A 139 -10.19 5.04 -5.94
C ILE A 139 -9.08 4.08 -6.34
N ALA A 140 -9.39 3.11 -7.20
CA ALA A 140 -8.39 2.28 -7.86
C ALA A 140 -8.74 2.12 -9.34
N GLY A 141 -7.76 1.72 -10.13
CA GLY A 141 -8.03 1.59 -11.56
C GLY A 141 -6.87 1.15 -12.41
N GLN A 142 -7.12 1.14 -13.71
CA GLN A 142 -6.16 0.73 -14.73
C GLN A 142 -5.97 1.83 -15.76
N VAL A 143 -4.72 1.96 -16.22
CA VAL A 143 -4.35 2.82 -17.34
C VAL A 143 -3.64 1.96 -18.37
N TRP A 144 -4.19 1.91 -19.59
CA TRP A 144 -3.67 1.11 -20.69
C TRP A 144 -3.10 2.01 -21.78
N ASP A 145 -1.98 1.60 -22.37
CA ASP A 145 -1.45 2.23 -23.58
C ASP A 145 -2.15 1.72 -24.86
N SER A 146 -1.77 2.25 -26.02
CA SER A 146 -2.34 1.86 -27.31
C SER A 146 -1.99 0.43 -27.74
N ALA A 147 -0.98 -0.19 -27.11
CA ALA A 147 -0.60 -1.58 -27.32
C ALA A 147 -1.32 -2.53 -26.35
N GLY A 148 -2.22 -2.02 -25.50
CA GLY A 148 -2.91 -2.80 -24.49
C GLY A 148 -2.03 -3.21 -23.31
N GLN A 149 -0.90 -2.55 -23.10
CA GLN A 149 -0.03 -2.75 -21.95
C GLN A 149 -0.33 -1.75 -20.83
N PRO A 150 -0.02 -2.07 -19.56
CA PRO A 150 -0.08 -1.08 -18.50
C PRO A 150 0.80 0.13 -18.81
N ALA A 151 0.22 1.33 -18.74
CA ALA A 151 0.97 2.57 -18.83
C ALA A 151 1.70 2.78 -17.49
N TYR A 152 2.98 2.41 -17.41
CA TYR A 152 3.80 2.54 -16.20
C TYR A 152 4.16 4.00 -15.89
N GLN A 153 4.16 4.37 -14.61
CA GLN A 153 4.55 5.70 -14.12
C GLN A 153 3.78 6.86 -14.76
N ALA A 154 2.55 6.61 -15.19
CA ALA A 154 1.64 7.60 -15.72
C ALA A 154 0.99 8.37 -14.56
N ARG A 155 0.98 9.70 -14.65
CA ARG A 155 0.37 10.56 -13.63
C ARG A 155 -1.09 10.84 -13.94
N ILE A 156 -1.94 10.50 -12.99
CA ILE A 156 -3.38 10.76 -12.98
C ILE A 156 -3.61 11.98 -12.08
N TYR A 157 -4.12 13.05 -12.66
CA TYR A 157 -4.43 14.30 -11.96
C TYR A 157 -5.93 14.41 -11.69
N GLY A 158 -6.34 15.35 -10.83
CA GLY A 158 -7.75 15.70 -10.62
C GLY A 158 -8.33 15.34 -9.26
N LEU A 159 -7.50 14.92 -8.30
CA LEU A 159 -7.88 14.75 -6.90
C LEU A 159 -7.74 16.07 -6.15
N VAL A 160 -8.74 16.96 -6.26
CA VAL A 160 -8.76 18.22 -5.52
C VAL A 160 -10.08 18.30 -4.74
N LYS A 161 -10.00 18.43 -3.40
CA LYS A 161 -11.16 18.80 -2.56
C LYS A 161 -11.45 20.30 -2.76
N LEU A 162 -12.72 20.68 -2.87
CA LEU A 162 -13.09 22.09 -3.02
C LEU A 162 -12.68 22.90 -1.78
N GLU A 163 -12.85 22.36 -0.57
CA GLU A 163 -12.32 22.87 0.73
C GLU A 163 -12.21 21.76 1.82
N PRO A 164 -11.29 21.88 2.80
CA PRO A 164 -10.20 22.84 2.85
C PRO A 164 -9.18 22.53 1.75
N ARG A 165 -8.63 23.59 1.14
CA ARG A 165 -7.61 23.49 0.09
C ARG A 165 -6.25 23.29 0.74
N GLU A 166 -5.88 22.04 1.01
CA GLU A 166 -4.48 21.70 1.24
C GLU A 166 -3.77 21.38 -0.08
N THR A 167 -2.44 21.47 -0.03
CA THR A 167 -1.44 21.58 -1.11
C THR A 167 -1.89 21.10 -2.50
N PRO A 168 -1.82 21.94 -3.55
CA PRO A 168 -2.39 21.65 -4.86
C PRO A 168 -1.46 20.78 -5.73
N PHE A 169 -1.11 19.56 -5.30
CA PHE A 169 -0.52 18.54 -6.18
C PHE A 169 -0.78 17.15 -5.60
N SER A 170 -1.97 16.57 -5.82
CA SER A 170 -2.16 15.13 -5.59
C SER A 170 -2.46 14.47 -6.93
N PHE A 171 -1.39 14.03 -7.58
CA PHE A 171 -1.51 13.07 -8.67
C PHE A 171 -1.31 11.69 -8.07
N ILE A 172 -2.03 10.69 -8.60
CA ILE A 172 -1.67 9.29 -8.38
C ILE A 172 -0.74 8.91 -9.53
N GLU A 173 0.33 8.19 -9.25
CA GLU A 173 1.20 7.63 -10.27
C GLU A 173 0.88 6.14 -10.42
N THR A 174 0.73 5.66 -11.65
CA THR A 174 0.63 4.22 -11.87
C THR A 174 1.93 3.53 -11.52
N TYR A 175 1.81 2.27 -11.12
CA TYR A 175 2.91 1.41 -10.71
C TYR A 175 4.05 1.39 -11.72
N GLY A 176 5.28 1.24 -11.22
CA GLY A 176 6.44 0.92 -12.03
C GLY A 176 6.50 -0.58 -12.32
N ARG A 177 7.44 -1.00 -13.18
CA ARG A 177 7.58 -2.41 -13.60
C ARG A 177 7.95 -3.40 -12.49
N ARG A 178 8.33 -2.90 -11.31
CA ARG A 178 8.75 -3.70 -10.14
C ARG A 178 7.75 -3.60 -8.98
N ASN A 179 6.64 -2.92 -9.19
CA ASN A 179 5.54 -2.83 -8.24
C ASN A 179 4.48 -3.84 -8.69
N HIS A 180 3.85 -4.53 -7.74
CA HIS A 180 2.84 -5.53 -8.06
C HIS A 180 1.46 -5.04 -7.66
N SER A 181 0.51 -5.23 -8.57
CA SER A 181 -0.91 -5.03 -8.30
C SER A 181 -1.40 -6.00 -7.23
N ASP A 182 -2.55 -5.69 -6.64
CA ASP A 182 -3.31 -6.72 -5.96
C ASP A 182 -3.61 -7.88 -6.93
N PRO A 183 -3.40 -9.15 -6.51
CA PRO A 183 -3.55 -10.29 -7.39
C PRO A 183 -5.01 -10.60 -7.77
N VAL A 184 -6.00 -9.94 -7.16
CA VAL A 184 -7.42 -10.06 -7.50
C VAL A 184 -7.88 -8.84 -8.29
N TYR A 185 -7.51 -7.62 -7.88
CA TYR A 185 -7.96 -6.40 -8.56
C TYR A 185 -7.15 -6.09 -9.82
N HIS A 186 -5.87 -6.47 -9.87
CA HIS A 186 -4.95 -6.14 -10.97
C HIS A 186 -4.93 -4.64 -11.31
N GLU A 187 -5.06 -3.79 -10.29
CA GLU A 187 -5.04 -2.34 -10.44
C GLU A 187 -3.65 -1.85 -10.84
N HIS A 188 -3.58 -0.78 -11.63
CA HIS A 188 -2.30 -0.11 -11.95
C HIS A 188 -2.01 1.02 -10.97
N PHE A 189 -2.99 1.42 -10.17
CA PHE A 189 -2.89 2.44 -9.14
C PHE A 189 -4.04 2.30 -8.13
N GLY A 190 -3.83 2.82 -6.92
CA GLY A 190 -4.86 2.96 -5.90
C GLY A 190 -4.54 4.13 -4.98
N ILE A 191 -5.58 4.78 -4.47
CA ILE A 191 -5.49 5.80 -3.42
C ILE A 191 -6.70 5.68 -2.49
N SER A 192 -6.46 5.67 -1.19
CA SER A 192 -7.50 5.73 -0.16
C SER A 192 -7.73 7.16 0.32
N ASP A 193 -8.52 7.33 1.38
CA ASP A 193 -8.73 8.62 2.06
C ASP A 193 -9.29 9.76 1.20
N VAL A 194 -9.97 9.41 0.11
CA VAL A 194 -10.61 10.37 -0.78
C VAL A 194 -11.95 10.79 -0.20
N ALA A 195 -12.18 12.10 -0.06
CA ALA A 195 -13.49 12.56 0.39
C ALA A 195 -14.59 12.17 -0.60
N PRO A 196 -15.83 11.91 -0.15
CA PRO A 196 -16.96 11.71 -1.04
C PRO A 196 -17.17 12.93 -1.94
N GLY A 197 -17.47 12.68 -3.21
CA GLY A 197 -17.65 13.75 -4.20
C GLY A 197 -17.50 13.28 -5.63
N VAL A 198 -17.76 14.20 -6.56
CA VAL A 198 -17.56 13.96 -7.99
C VAL A 198 -16.21 14.54 -8.41
N TYR A 199 -15.37 13.72 -9.03
CA TYR A 199 -14.04 14.08 -9.49
C TYR A 199 -13.93 13.87 -10.99
N VAL A 200 -13.13 14.72 -11.66
CA VAL A 200 -12.70 14.49 -13.05
C VAL A 200 -11.22 14.16 -13.03
N LEU A 201 -10.91 12.91 -13.30
CA LEU A 201 -9.56 12.39 -13.34
C LEU A 201 -9.01 12.50 -14.75
N GLY A 202 -7.74 12.89 -14.90
CA GLY A 202 -7.09 13.07 -16.20
C GLY A 202 -5.70 12.46 -16.24
N VAL A 203 -5.39 11.73 -17.30
CA VAL A 203 -4.08 11.09 -17.52
C VAL A 203 -3.60 11.34 -18.95
N ALA A 204 -2.30 11.49 -19.13
CA ALA A 204 -1.68 11.54 -20.46
C ALA A 204 -1.19 10.14 -20.87
N ILE A 205 -1.69 9.63 -21.99
CA ILE A 205 -1.34 8.31 -22.55
C ILE A 205 -0.89 8.50 -23.99
N GLY A 206 0.36 8.16 -24.30
CA GLY A 206 0.90 8.32 -25.66
C GLY A 206 0.79 9.74 -26.22
N GLY A 207 0.89 10.76 -25.37
CA GLY A 207 0.74 12.18 -25.75
C GLY A 207 -0.71 12.68 -25.83
N LYS A 208 -1.73 11.83 -25.70
CA LYS A 208 -3.14 12.22 -25.65
C LYS A 208 -3.62 12.32 -24.21
N ARG A 209 -4.47 13.30 -23.91
CA ARG A 209 -5.11 13.42 -22.59
C ARG A 209 -6.46 12.70 -22.59
N VAL A 210 -6.63 11.80 -21.64
CA VAL A 210 -7.87 11.03 -21.43
C VAL A 210 -8.44 11.43 -20.08
N TYR A 211 -9.75 11.69 -20.04
CA TYR A 211 -10.46 12.10 -18.84
C TYR A 211 -11.58 11.14 -18.48
N ARG A 212 -11.83 10.97 -17.18
CA ARG A 212 -12.94 10.16 -16.63
C ARG A 212 -13.58 10.90 -15.47
N GLN A 213 -14.90 10.97 -15.46
CA GLN A 213 -15.64 11.41 -14.29
C GLN A 213 -15.89 10.21 -13.38
N VAL A 214 -15.67 10.38 -12.08
CA VAL A 214 -15.91 9.36 -11.06
C VAL A 214 -16.68 9.96 -9.89
N THR A 215 -17.47 9.13 -9.21
CA THR A 215 -18.12 9.50 -7.95
C THR A 215 -17.52 8.66 -6.84
N VAL A 216 -17.01 9.33 -5.81
CA VAL A 216 -16.47 8.70 -4.60
C VAL A 216 -17.55 8.73 -3.53
N GLU A 217 -17.72 7.61 -2.86
CA GLU A 217 -18.62 7.46 -1.74
C GLU A 217 -17.85 6.91 -0.53
N ALA A 218 -18.27 7.31 0.68
CA ALA A 218 -17.61 6.85 1.90
C ALA A 218 -17.72 5.32 2.03
N GLY A 219 -16.60 4.67 2.39
CA GLY A 219 -16.49 3.23 2.58
C GLY A 219 -16.59 2.41 1.30
N LYS A 220 -16.60 3.03 0.11
CA LYS A 220 -16.67 2.32 -1.17
C LYS A 220 -15.38 2.44 -1.97
N LEU A 221 -15.11 1.39 -2.76
CA LEU A 221 -14.12 1.41 -3.83
C LEU A 221 -14.77 1.92 -5.12
N THR A 222 -14.25 3.01 -5.65
CA THR A 222 -14.59 3.56 -6.96
C THR A 222 -13.55 3.07 -7.98
N TRP A 223 -13.99 2.25 -8.93
CA TRP A 223 -13.14 1.75 -10.01
C TRP A 223 -13.14 2.67 -11.23
N VAL A 224 -11.99 2.87 -11.86
CA VAL A 224 -11.86 3.65 -13.09
C VAL A 224 -10.86 3.05 -14.08
N GLU A 225 -11.15 3.19 -15.37
CA GLU A 225 -10.28 2.69 -16.43
C GLU A 225 -10.01 3.75 -17.50
N PHE A 226 -8.75 3.87 -17.90
CA PHE A 226 -8.29 4.76 -18.95
C PHE A 226 -7.71 3.97 -20.13
N ARG A 227 -8.19 4.31 -21.33
CA ARG A 227 -7.68 3.83 -22.62
C ARG A 227 -7.59 5.02 -23.59
N PRO A 228 -6.65 5.02 -24.56
CA PRO A 228 -6.46 6.10 -25.54
C PRO A 228 -7.65 6.39 -26.44
#